data_AF-A0A921FLB8-F1
#
_entry.id   AF-A0A921FLB8-F1
#
_cell.length_a   1.000
_cell.length_b   1.000
_cell.length_c   1.000
_cell.angle_alpha   90.00
_cell.angle_beta   90.00
_cell.angle_gamma   90.00
#
_symmetry.space_group_name_H-M   'P 1'
#
loop_
_entity.id
_entity.type
_entity.pdbx_description
1 polymer ?
#
loop_
_entity_poly.entity_id
_entity_poly.type
_entity_poly.pdbx_seq_one_letter_code
_entity_poly.pdbx_strand_id
1 'polypeptide(L)'
;MKYHRTPTVILRVVFATCILGLTATGCSTSEHPDATPPDASATSSPQASPTQQPSEPTQQQSEPGAQPVGEFSTDSYESDNWPDFGDAKGVYPVAMRSAVHDGFERIVIEHAGTGTPSMLVRYTDEPMAPGSGADLGIDQDAVLEIIWSGTASVDDMDVDELMQVNDPITDLNTTAAQSVVVFPPFEATSNYFIGLDEQRPYAVTILQDPVRLVVDIQTD
;
A
#
# COMPACT_ATOMS: atom_id res chain seq x y z
N MET A 1 45.79 1.44 -14.42
CA MET A 1 45.53 1.93 -13.05
C MET A 1 45.06 0.76 -12.21
N LYS A 2 45.73 0.46 -11.10
CA LYS A 2 45.52 -0.75 -10.29
C LYS A 2 44.40 -0.48 -9.28
N TYR A 3 43.32 -1.27 -9.34
CA TYR A 3 42.24 -1.26 -8.35
C TYR A 3 42.73 -1.96 -7.07
N HIS A 4 42.68 -1.29 -5.93
CA HIS A 4 42.86 -1.90 -4.61
C HIS A 4 41.48 -2.13 -4.00
N ARG A 5 41.12 -3.41 -3.82
CA ARG A 5 39.98 -3.83 -3.00
C ARG A 5 40.41 -3.86 -1.54
N THR A 6 39.79 -3.05 -0.70
CA THR A 6 39.88 -3.13 0.77
C THR A 6 38.82 -4.10 1.30
N PRO A 7 39.15 -4.99 2.25
CA PRO A 7 38.20 -5.94 2.81
C PRO A 7 37.42 -5.37 4.00
N THR A 8 36.13 -5.70 4.04
CA THR A 8 35.14 -5.46 5.09
C THR A 8 35.46 -6.25 6.37
N VAL A 9 35.47 -5.58 7.53
CA VAL A 9 35.58 -6.23 8.85
C VAL A 9 34.20 -6.22 9.51
N ILE A 10 33.58 -7.40 9.62
CA ILE A 10 32.30 -7.61 10.31
C ILE A 10 32.60 -7.83 11.80
N LEU A 11 32.22 -6.87 12.65
CA LEU A 11 32.32 -6.98 14.10
C LEU A 11 31.04 -7.65 14.65
N ARG A 12 31.14 -8.93 15.02
CA ARG A 12 30.10 -9.66 15.76
C ARG A 12 30.21 -9.33 17.25
N VAL A 13 29.20 -8.67 17.81
CA VAL A 13 29.06 -8.50 19.26
C VAL A 13 28.00 -9.47 19.76
N VAL A 14 28.46 -10.48 20.52
CA VAL A 14 27.63 -11.38 21.32
C VAL A 14 27.55 -10.76 22.72
N PHE A 15 26.35 -10.51 23.24
CA PHE A 15 26.15 -10.13 24.65
C PHE A 15 25.28 -11.14 25.39
N ALA A 16 25.77 -11.49 26.57
CA ALA A 16 25.35 -12.60 27.40
C ALA A 16 24.21 -12.25 28.37
N THR A 17 23.49 -13.31 28.75
CA THR A 17 22.49 -13.48 29.82
C THR A 17 22.85 -12.92 31.20
N CYS A 18 21.84 -12.47 31.96
CA CYS A 18 21.79 -12.54 33.43
C CYS A 18 20.35 -12.68 33.95
N ILE A 19 20.20 -13.50 35.00
CA ILE A 19 18.99 -14.00 35.66
C ILE A 19 18.74 -13.21 36.96
N LEU A 20 17.49 -13.17 37.46
CA LEU A 20 16.96 -13.05 38.86
C LEU A 20 15.80 -12.02 38.90
N GLY A 21 14.68 -12.19 39.62
CA GLY A 21 14.39 -13.09 40.73
C GLY A 21 12.89 -13.09 41.12
N LEU A 22 12.62 -13.86 42.17
CA LEU A 22 11.33 -14.41 42.59
C LEU A 22 10.73 -13.67 43.80
N THR A 23 9.42 -13.87 44.01
CA THR A 23 8.59 -13.71 45.24
C THR A 23 7.74 -12.45 45.42
N ALA A 24 6.41 -12.65 45.55
CA ALA A 24 5.66 -12.37 46.79
C ALA A 24 4.23 -12.92 46.71
N THR A 25 3.82 -13.57 47.79
CA THR A 25 2.54 -14.27 48.04
C THR A 25 1.51 -13.30 48.61
N GLY A 26 0.22 -13.45 48.26
CA GLY A 26 -0.89 -12.80 48.95
C GLY A 26 -2.21 -13.52 48.68
N CYS A 27 -2.77 -14.14 49.70
CA CYS A 27 -4.00 -14.92 49.69
C CYS A 27 -4.98 -14.29 50.68
N SER A 28 -6.25 -14.09 50.31
CA SER A 28 -7.36 -14.24 51.27
C SER A 28 -8.73 -14.35 50.58
N THR A 29 -9.31 -15.51 50.84
CA THR A 29 -10.64 -16.09 50.65
C THR A 29 -11.88 -15.20 50.84
N SER A 30 -13.00 -15.54 50.17
CA SER A 30 -14.27 -15.97 50.82
C SER A 30 -15.29 -16.46 49.79
N GLU A 31 -16.07 -17.46 50.19
CA GLU A 31 -16.83 -18.40 49.37
C GLU A 31 -18.33 -18.03 49.14
N HIS A 32 -18.87 -18.58 48.04
CA HIS A 32 -20.24 -19.00 47.63
C HIS A 32 -21.36 -19.03 48.72
N PRO A 33 -22.71 -18.94 48.43
CA PRO A 33 -23.35 -19.78 47.42
C PRO A 33 -24.66 -19.37 46.68
N ASP A 34 -24.81 -20.03 45.51
CA ASP A 34 -25.96 -20.78 44.94
C ASP A 34 -27.38 -20.18 44.87
N ALA A 35 -27.99 -20.25 43.67
CA ALA A 35 -29.32 -20.82 43.41
C ALA A 35 -29.82 -20.57 41.97
N THR A 36 -30.36 -21.64 41.37
CA THR A 36 -30.79 -21.90 39.98
C THR A 36 -32.22 -21.32 39.69
N PRO A 37 -32.75 -21.37 38.44
CA PRO A 37 -33.80 -20.50 37.88
C PRO A 37 -35.23 -20.97 38.18
N PRO A 38 -36.27 -20.25 37.71
CA PRO A 38 -37.05 -20.82 36.60
C PRO A 38 -37.77 -19.82 35.65
N ASP A 39 -38.14 -20.39 34.50
CA ASP A 39 -39.35 -20.25 33.66
C ASP A 39 -39.73 -18.99 32.86
N ALA A 40 -40.38 -19.33 31.74
CA ALA A 40 -40.79 -18.58 30.58
C ALA A 40 -41.89 -17.53 30.80
N SER A 41 -41.93 -16.55 29.89
CA SER A 41 -43.18 -15.99 29.37
C SER A 41 -42.93 -15.32 28.02
N ALA A 42 -43.71 -15.77 27.03
CA ALA A 42 -43.86 -15.13 25.73
C ALA A 42 -44.66 -13.83 25.87
N THR A 43 -44.33 -12.79 25.08
CA THR A 43 -45.26 -11.70 24.71
C THR A 43 -44.81 -11.07 23.38
N SER A 44 -45.82 -10.61 22.65
CA SER A 44 -46.00 -10.37 21.22
C SER A 44 -45.26 -9.16 20.58
N SER A 45 -45.15 -9.21 19.24
CA SER A 45 -44.65 -8.19 18.29
C SER A 45 -45.22 -6.77 18.45
N PRO A 46 -44.53 -5.77 17.87
CA PRO A 46 -45.10 -5.13 16.68
C PRO A 46 -44.24 -5.24 15.42
N GLN A 47 -44.94 -5.54 14.32
CA GLN A 47 -44.52 -5.44 12.94
C GLN A 47 -44.18 -3.98 12.58
N ALA A 48 -42.92 -3.71 12.25
CA ALA A 48 -42.48 -2.44 11.68
C ALA A 48 -42.64 -2.50 10.14
N SER A 49 -43.49 -1.65 9.59
CA SER A 49 -43.60 -1.43 8.15
C SER A 49 -42.29 -0.85 7.59
N PRO A 50 -41.87 -1.23 6.37
CA PRO A 50 -40.73 -0.59 5.73
C PRO A 50 -41.16 0.78 5.19
N THR A 51 -40.70 1.85 5.84
CA THR A 51 -40.68 3.18 5.23
C THR A 51 -39.61 3.15 4.14
N GLN A 52 -40.03 3.11 2.87
CA GLN A 52 -39.12 3.35 1.74
C GLN A 52 -38.67 4.81 1.80
N GLN A 53 -37.47 5.02 2.33
CA GLN A 53 -36.77 6.29 2.20
C GLN A 53 -36.18 6.34 0.79
N PRO A 54 -36.45 7.39 -0.02
CA PRO A 54 -35.78 7.57 -1.29
C PRO A 54 -34.27 7.67 -1.05
N SER A 55 -33.51 6.74 -1.62
CA SER A 55 -32.06 6.82 -1.66
C SER A 55 -31.67 8.02 -2.52
N GLU A 56 -31.17 9.07 -1.88
CA GLU A 56 -30.45 10.16 -2.53
C GLU A 56 -29.19 9.56 -3.18
N PRO A 57 -28.87 9.87 -4.45
CA PRO A 57 -27.71 9.28 -5.09
C PRO A 57 -26.45 9.86 -4.47
N THR A 58 -25.80 9.07 -3.62
CA THR A 58 -24.40 9.29 -3.27
C THR A 58 -23.60 9.21 -4.57
N GLN A 59 -22.97 10.31 -5.00
CA GLN A 59 -22.00 10.26 -6.07
C GLN A 59 -20.76 9.53 -5.55
N GLN A 60 -20.79 8.19 -5.59
CA GLN A 60 -19.58 7.39 -5.58
C GLN A 60 -18.93 7.58 -6.94
N GLN A 61 -17.76 8.21 -6.97
CA GLN A 61 -16.93 8.23 -8.16
C GLN A 61 -16.55 6.78 -8.49
N SER A 62 -17.17 6.25 -9.55
CA SER A 62 -17.02 4.88 -10.02
C SER A 62 -15.53 4.55 -10.18
N GLU A 63 -15.14 3.33 -9.79
CA GLU A 63 -13.89 2.75 -10.30
C GLU A 63 -13.88 2.87 -11.82
N PRO A 64 -12.73 3.20 -12.46
CA PRO A 64 -12.68 3.20 -13.90
C PRO A 64 -13.12 1.80 -14.34
N GLY A 65 -14.12 1.75 -15.21
CA GLY A 65 -14.72 0.50 -15.66
C GLY A 65 -13.72 -0.34 -16.48
N ALA A 66 -14.24 -1.16 -17.38
CA ALA A 66 -13.44 -2.03 -18.24
C ALA A 66 -12.61 -1.28 -19.33
N GLN A 67 -12.29 0.01 -19.15
CA GLN A 67 -11.54 0.82 -20.12
C GLN A 67 -10.22 1.30 -19.49
N PRO A 68 -9.17 1.49 -20.31
CA PRO A 68 -7.91 2.07 -19.86
C PRO A 68 -8.07 3.49 -19.31
N VAL A 69 -7.21 3.89 -18.38
CA VAL A 69 -7.21 5.23 -17.75
C VAL A 69 -6.59 6.32 -18.61
N GLY A 70 -5.95 5.97 -19.72
CA GLY A 70 -5.32 6.92 -20.62
C GLY A 70 -4.76 6.25 -21.86
N GLU A 71 -4.06 7.03 -22.67
CA GLU A 71 -3.31 6.53 -23.83
C GLU A 71 -2.08 5.77 -23.36
N PHE A 72 -1.84 4.59 -23.95
CA PHE A 72 -0.68 3.77 -23.63
C PHE A 72 0.59 4.33 -24.29
N SER A 73 1.67 4.44 -23.52
CA SER A 73 3.02 4.77 -24.03
C SER A 73 4.11 4.09 -23.21
N THR A 74 5.29 3.91 -23.79
CA THR A 74 6.51 3.50 -23.06
C THR A 74 7.34 4.68 -22.58
N ASP A 75 6.99 5.91 -23.00
CA ASP A 75 7.72 7.13 -22.66
C ASP A 75 7.59 7.45 -21.18
N SER A 76 8.53 8.24 -20.64
CA SER A 76 8.38 8.79 -19.29
C SER A 76 7.17 9.73 -19.20
N TYR A 77 6.46 9.65 -18.08
CA TYR A 77 5.34 10.51 -17.76
C TYR A 77 5.64 11.36 -16.53
N GLU A 78 5.36 12.66 -16.61
CA GLU A 78 5.39 13.58 -15.47
C GLU A 78 4.02 14.25 -15.38
N SER A 79 3.46 14.35 -14.18
CA SER A 79 2.33 15.23 -13.93
C SER A 79 2.73 16.70 -14.15
N ASP A 80 1.82 17.55 -14.61
CA ASP A 80 2.09 18.96 -14.96
C ASP A 80 2.80 19.78 -13.86
N ASN A 81 2.56 19.43 -12.59
CA ASN A 81 3.11 20.10 -11.42
C ASN A 81 4.35 19.40 -10.83
N TRP A 82 4.93 18.39 -11.48
CA TRP A 82 6.12 17.71 -10.96
C TRP A 82 7.31 18.68 -10.79
N PRO A 83 8.09 18.62 -9.69
CA PRO A 83 7.99 17.74 -8.53
C PRO A 83 7.25 18.34 -7.31
N ASP A 84 6.39 19.35 -7.51
CA ASP A 84 5.66 20.00 -6.43
C ASP A 84 4.73 19.02 -5.71
N PHE A 85 4.50 19.24 -4.42
CA PHE A 85 3.62 18.37 -3.62
C PHE A 85 2.12 18.51 -3.92
N GLY A 86 1.76 19.37 -4.88
CA GLY A 86 0.38 19.73 -5.18
C GLY A 86 -0.36 20.25 -3.94
N ASP A 87 -1.62 19.86 -3.81
CA ASP A 87 -2.44 20.12 -2.61
C ASP A 87 -2.50 18.93 -1.66
N ALA A 88 -1.73 17.85 -1.90
CA ALA A 88 -1.72 16.63 -1.10
C ALA A 88 -1.52 16.87 0.42
N LYS A 89 -2.30 16.17 1.25
CA LYS A 89 -2.26 16.23 2.72
C LYS A 89 -2.43 14.83 3.31
N GLY A 90 -1.46 14.41 4.11
CA GLY A 90 -1.52 13.13 4.83
C GLY A 90 -1.60 11.92 3.90
N VAL A 91 -1.00 11.98 2.71
CA VAL A 91 -1.09 10.90 1.71
C VAL A 91 -0.06 9.80 2.00
N TYR A 92 -0.52 8.57 2.21
CA TYR A 92 0.32 7.39 2.39
C TYR A 92 -0.42 6.12 1.92
N PRO A 93 0.30 5.10 1.40
CA PRO A 93 -0.34 3.92 0.83
C PRO A 93 -0.95 3.04 1.93
N VAL A 94 -2.17 2.55 1.70
CA VAL A 94 -2.92 1.71 2.66
C VAL A 94 -3.37 0.38 2.08
N ALA A 95 -3.51 0.27 0.76
CA ALA A 95 -3.89 -0.99 0.12
C ALA A 95 -3.39 -1.07 -1.33
N MET A 96 -3.28 -2.29 -1.83
CA MET A 96 -2.98 -2.58 -3.23
C MET A 96 -3.94 -3.65 -3.76
N ARG A 97 -4.31 -3.54 -5.03
CA ARG A 97 -5.10 -4.53 -5.76
C ARG A 97 -4.64 -4.61 -7.21
N SER A 98 -4.79 -5.80 -7.79
CA SER A 98 -4.47 -6.09 -9.18
C SER A 98 -5.62 -6.81 -9.89
N ALA A 99 -5.82 -6.52 -11.17
CA ALA A 99 -6.89 -7.11 -11.98
C ALA A 99 -6.50 -7.24 -13.45
N VAL A 100 -7.04 -8.25 -14.11
CA VAL A 100 -6.98 -8.42 -15.57
C VAL A 100 -8.21 -7.79 -16.21
N HIS A 101 -8.00 -7.06 -17.30
CA HIS A 101 -9.03 -6.51 -18.17
C HIS A 101 -8.80 -6.97 -19.62
N ASP A 102 -9.73 -6.64 -20.51
CA ASP A 102 -9.56 -6.90 -21.95
C ASP A 102 -8.51 -5.93 -22.52
N GLY A 103 -7.34 -6.46 -22.85
CA GLY A 103 -6.22 -5.74 -23.46
C GLY A 103 -5.23 -5.06 -22.51
N PHE A 104 -5.46 -5.14 -21.19
CA PHE A 104 -4.55 -4.58 -20.20
C PHE A 104 -4.73 -5.21 -18.81
N GLU A 105 -3.72 -5.06 -17.98
CA GLU A 105 -3.74 -5.34 -16.55
C GLU A 105 -3.70 -4.04 -15.77
N ARG A 106 -4.35 -4.00 -14.60
CA ARG A 106 -4.42 -2.82 -13.75
C ARG A 106 -3.84 -3.10 -12.39
N ILE A 107 -2.92 -2.25 -11.95
CA ILE A 107 -2.47 -2.14 -10.56
C ILE A 107 -3.09 -0.87 -9.97
N VAL A 108 -3.73 -0.98 -8.80
CA VAL A 108 -4.22 0.16 -8.04
C VAL A 108 -3.57 0.16 -6.67
N ILE A 109 -2.97 1.28 -6.31
CA ILE A 109 -2.51 1.55 -4.94
C ILE A 109 -3.43 2.63 -4.38
N GLU A 110 -4.13 2.28 -3.31
CA GLU A 110 -5.01 3.19 -2.58
C GLU A 110 -4.23 3.86 -1.45
N HIS A 111 -4.51 5.14 -1.24
CA HIS A 111 -3.87 5.97 -0.24
C HIS A 111 -4.91 6.56 0.71
N ALA A 112 -4.51 6.67 1.98
CA ALA A 112 -5.14 7.59 2.91
C ALA A 112 -4.82 9.04 2.53
N GLY A 113 -5.42 9.98 3.25
CA GLY A 113 -5.22 11.41 3.03
C GLY A 113 -6.09 11.96 1.91
N THR A 114 -5.74 13.18 1.46
CA THR A 114 -6.54 13.96 0.50
C THR A 114 -5.65 14.79 -0.41
N GLY A 115 -6.25 15.39 -1.44
CA GLY A 115 -5.55 16.18 -2.44
C GLY A 115 -4.92 15.31 -3.52
N THR A 116 -4.20 15.97 -4.43
CA THR A 116 -3.59 15.38 -5.62
C THR A 116 -2.07 15.55 -5.55
N PRO A 117 -1.35 14.45 -5.26
CA PRO A 117 0.10 14.36 -5.41
C PRO A 117 0.57 14.64 -6.84
N SER A 118 1.85 14.95 -7.01
CA SER A 118 2.51 14.88 -8.33
C SER A 118 3.22 13.54 -8.48
N MET A 119 3.46 13.09 -9.71
CA MET A 119 4.24 11.88 -9.97
C MET A 119 5.19 12.01 -11.15
N LEU A 120 6.26 11.22 -11.11
CA LEU A 120 7.11 10.85 -12.23
C LEU A 120 7.03 9.33 -12.40
N VAL A 121 6.77 8.88 -13.63
CA VAL A 121 6.76 7.47 -14.01
C VAL A 121 7.77 7.26 -15.14
N ARG A 122 8.61 6.24 -15.00
CA ARG A 122 9.64 5.89 -15.98
C ARG A 122 10.11 4.46 -15.83
N TYR A 123 10.68 3.90 -16.89
CA TYR A 123 11.46 2.69 -16.79
C TYR A 123 12.85 2.96 -16.17
N THR A 124 13.36 2.00 -15.40
CA THR A 124 14.71 2.05 -14.81
C THR A 124 15.45 0.73 -14.98
N ASP A 125 16.75 0.81 -15.26
CA ASP A 125 17.66 -0.35 -15.30
C ASP A 125 18.31 -0.61 -13.92
N GLU A 126 18.17 0.32 -12.99
CA GLU A 126 18.79 0.28 -11.65
C GLU A 126 17.72 0.53 -10.57
N PRO A 127 16.86 -0.46 -10.27
CA PRO A 127 15.86 -0.33 -9.22
C PRO A 127 16.54 -0.35 -7.84
N MET A 128 16.67 0.83 -7.24
CA MET A 128 17.36 1.02 -5.95
C MET A 128 16.38 1.50 -4.88
N ALA A 129 16.53 0.95 -3.67
CA ALA A 129 15.77 1.36 -2.49
C ALA A 129 16.03 2.85 -2.18
N PRO A 130 14.97 3.68 -2.08
CA PRO A 130 15.10 5.07 -1.67
C PRO A 130 15.86 5.22 -0.35
N GLY A 131 16.69 6.28 -0.26
CA GLY A 131 17.52 6.59 0.91
C GLY A 131 18.75 5.69 1.09
N SER A 132 18.60 4.36 1.05
CA SER A 132 19.72 3.41 1.27
C SER A 132 20.56 3.12 0.03
N GLY A 133 19.95 3.22 -1.16
CA GLY A 133 20.60 2.86 -2.43
C GLY A 133 20.87 1.36 -2.57
N ALA A 134 20.20 0.50 -1.79
CA ALA A 134 20.33 -0.94 -1.90
C ALA A 134 19.61 -1.44 -3.17
N ASP A 135 20.19 -2.43 -3.84
CA ASP A 135 19.55 -3.12 -4.95
C ASP A 135 18.27 -3.82 -4.47
N LEU A 136 17.16 -3.63 -5.20
CA LEU A 136 15.86 -4.22 -4.86
C LEU A 136 15.74 -5.71 -5.23
N GLY A 137 16.68 -6.25 -6.02
CA GLY A 137 16.65 -7.65 -6.43
C GLY A 137 15.45 -8.02 -7.31
N ILE A 138 14.88 -7.04 -8.02
CA ILE A 138 13.82 -7.24 -9.00
C ILE A 138 14.45 -7.91 -10.23
N ASP A 139 14.07 -9.16 -10.49
CA ASP A 139 14.68 -10.03 -11.51
C ASP A 139 13.90 -10.07 -12.84
N GLN A 140 12.87 -9.25 -12.94
CA GLN A 140 12.01 -9.06 -14.11
C GLN A 140 12.72 -8.30 -15.24
N ASP A 141 12.30 -8.53 -16.49
CA ASP A 141 12.98 -8.00 -17.70
C ASP A 141 12.83 -6.48 -17.86
N ALA A 142 11.81 -5.88 -17.25
CA ALA A 142 11.67 -4.42 -17.17
C ALA A 142 11.11 -3.97 -15.82
N VAL A 143 11.49 -2.78 -15.36
CA VAL A 143 11.00 -2.21 -14.10
C VAL A 143 10.44 -0.81 -14.32
N LEU A 144 9.16 -0.63 -14.04
CA LEU A 144 8.49 0.67 -14.03
C LEU A 144 8.59 1.29 -12.62
N GLU A 145 9.33 2.39 -12.50
CA GLU A 145 9.43 3.20 -11.29
C GLU A 145 8.39 4.31 -11.31
N ILE A 146 7.65 4.44 -10.21
CA ILE A 146 6.75 5.56 -9.93
C ILE A 146 7.28 6.28 -8.70
N ILE A 147 7.63 7.56 -8.86
CA ILE A 147 7.99 8.46 -7.76
C ILE A 147 6.78 9.34 -7.47
N TRP A 148 6.27 9.26 -6.25
CA TRP A 148 5.04 9.91 -5.81
C TRP A 148 5.34 10.96 -4.74
N SER A 149 5.03 12.22 -5.02
CA SER A 149 5.38 13.35 -4.15
C SER A 149 4.29 13.65 -3.10
N GLY A 150 4.55 14.60 -2.19
CA GLY A 150 3.52 15.15 -1.31
C GLY A 150 2.96 14.15 -0.29
N THR A 151 3.81 13.23 0.18
CA THR A 151 3.39 12.19 1.13
C THR A 151 3.44 12.64 2.59
N ALA A 152 2.72 11.90 3.44
CA ALA A 152 2.59 12.17 4.86
C ALA A 152 3.92 12.16 5.62
N SER A 153 4.02 12.97 6.67
CA SER A 153 5.05 12.80 7.68
C SER A 153 4.69 11.64 8.62
N VAL A 154 5.65 11.12 9.39
CA VAL A 154 5.40 10.04 10.37
C VAL A 154 4.31 10.42 11.38
N ASP A 155 4.21 11.70 11.73
CA ASP A 155 3.21 12.19 12.69
C ASP A 155 1.79 12.25 12.09
N ASP A 156 1.66 12.24 10.76
CA ASP A 156 0.37 12.31 10.04
C ASP A 156 -0.13 10.95 9.55
N MET A 157 0.63 9.88 9.77
CA MET A 157 0.28 8.51 9.35
C MET A 157 -0.33 7.70 10.49
N ASP A 158 -1.33 6.89 10.18
CA ASP A 158 -1.68 5.74 11.02
C ASP A 158 -0.79 4.56 10.61
N VAL A 159 0.17 4.22 11.48
CA VAL A 159 1.14 3.15 11.23
C VAL A 159 0.49 1.77 11.19
N ASP A 160 -0.69 1.60 11.79
CA ASP A 160 -1.43 0.34 11.77
C ASP A 160 -2.15 0.12 10.42
N GLU A 161 -2.44 1.20 9.69
CA GLU A 161 -3.03 1.17 8.34
C GLU A 161 -1.98 1.26 7.21
N LEU A 162 -0.74 1.67 7.53
CA LEU A 162 0.31 1.83 6.55
C LEU A 162 0.63 0.50 5.84
N MET A 163 0.46 0.50 4.53
CA MET A 163 0.94 -0.59 3.70
C MET A 163 2.47 -0.54 3.64
N GLN A 164 3.13 -1.41 4.40
CA GLN A 164 4.59 -1.55 4.38
C GLN A 164 4.99 -2.79 3.59
N VAL A 165 5.59 -2.58 2.42
CA VAL A 165 6.06 -3.67 1.53
C VAL A 165 7.38 -3.31 0.89
N ASN A 166 8.44 -3.42 1.69
CA ASN A 166 9.84 -3.22 1.27
C ASN A 166 10.37 -4.40 0.44
N ASP A 167 9.64 -5.52 0.40
CA ASP A 167 9.93 -6.70 -0.42
C ASP A 167 8.90 -6.83 -1.56
N PRO A 168 9.23 -7.52 -2.67
CA PRO A 168 8.31 -7.71 -3.78
C PRO A 168 7.03 -8.48 -3.40
N ILE A 169 5.88 -7.87 -3.65
CA ILE A 169 4.58 -8.55 -3.68
C ILE A 169 4.47 -9.28 -5.01
N THR A 170 4.35 -10.60 -4.97
CA THR A 170 4.28 -11.47 -6.17
C THR A 170 2.96 -12.22 -6.32
N ASP A 171 2.09 -12.18 -5.31
CA ASP A 171 0.73 -12.73 -5.38
C ASP A 171 -0.21 -11.73 -6.08
N LEU A 172 0.00 -11.56 -7.38
CA LEU A 172 -0.79 -10.70 -8.24
C LEU A 172 -1.68 -11.54 -9.17
N ASN A 173 -2.90 -11.07 -9.43
CA ASN A 173 -3.77 -11.67 -10.44
C ASN A 173 -3.45 -11.11 -11.84
N THR A 174 -2.18 -11.15 -12.23
CA THR A 174 -1.61 -10.53 -13.44
C THR A 174 -0.50 -11.40 -14.01
N THR A 175 -0.13 -11.17 -15.27
CA THR A 175 0.89 -11.91 -16.02
C THR A 175 1.96 -10.98 -16.59
N ALA A 176 1.56 -9.80 -17.07
CA ALA A 176 2.49 -8.76 -17.49
C ALA A 176 3.14 -8.12 -16.27
N ALA A 177 2.35 -7.70 -15.27
CA ALA A 177 2.87 -7.30 -13.97
C ALA A 177 3.16 -8.54 -13.11
N GLN A 178 4.43 -8.75 -12.74
CA GLN A 178 4.87 -9.93 -11.98
C GLN A 178 5.18 -9.61 -10.52
N SER A 179 5.56 -8.36 -10.23
CA SER A 179 5.84 -7.94 -8.85
C SER A 179 5.54 -6.46 -8.62
N VAL A 180 5.22 -6.09 -7.38
CA VAL A 180 5.16 -4.69 -6.93
C VAL A 180 5.94 -4.53 -5.63
N VAL A 181 6.87 -3.56 -5.58
CA VAL A 181 7.55 -3.12 -4.35
C VAL A 181 7.04 -1.74 -3.97
N VAL A 182 6.72 -1.53 -2.70
CA VAL A 182 6.17 -0.26 -2.20
C VAL A 182 7.05 0.30 -1.08
N PHE A 183 7.67 1.42 -1.37
CA PHE A 183 8.37 2.22 -0.37
C PHE A 183 7.41 3.25 0.22
N PRO A 184 7.07 3.14 1.53
CA PRO A 184 6.22 4.11 2.21
C PRO A 184 6.91 5.48 2.31
N PRO A 185 6.21 6.51 2.82
CA PRO A 185 6.74 7.87 2.86
C PRO A 185 8.15 8.00 3.48
N PHE A 186 9.07 8.53 2.68
CA PHE A 186 10.43 8.92 3.06
C PHE A 186 10.77 10.24 2.35
N GLU A 187 11.23 11.23 3.12
CA GLU A 187 11.55 12.58 2.59
C GLU A 187 10.43 13.20 1.72
N ALA A 188 9.17 13.03 2.16
CA ALA A 188 7.95 13.48 1.48
C ALA A 188 7.67 12.80 0.12
N THR A 189 8.31 11.66 -0.15
CA THR A 189 8.04 10.82 -1.32
C THR A 189 7.70 9.39 -0.95
N SER A 190 6.90 8.72 -1.78
CA SER A 190 6.81 7.26 -1.85
C SER A 190 7.32 6.80 -3.21
N ASN A 191 7.91 5.61 -3.26
CA ASN A 191 8.33 5.00 -4.52
C ASN A 191 7.62 3.67 -4.70
N TYR A 192 7.17 3.40 -5.91
CA TYR A 192 6.60 2.11 -6.30
C TYR A 192 7.41 1.57 -7.46
N PHE A 193 7.72 0.28 -7.41
CA PHE A 193 8.42 -0.42 -8.49
C PHE A 193 7.54 -1.57 -8.97
N ILE A 194 7.20 -1.59 -10.25
CA ILE A 194 6.44 -2.67 -10.86
C ILE A 194 7.38 -3.45 -11.77
N GLY A 195 7.63 -4.71 -11.44
CA GLY A 195 8.41 -5.64 -12.26
C GLY A 195 7.53 -6.25 -13.34
N LEU A 196 7.96 -6.13 -14.60
CA LEU A 196 7.22 -6.56 -15.79
C LEU A 196 7.96 -7.67 -16.55
N ASP A 197 7.19 -8.56 -17.17
CA ASP A 197 7.70 -9.62 -18.06
C ASP A 197 8.47 -9.09 -19.28
N GLU A 198 8.15 -7.88 -19.75
CA GLU A 198 8.89 -7.11 -20.75
C GLU A 198 8.54 -5.62 -20.62
N GLN A 199 9.26 -4.75 -21.34
CA GLN A 199 8.89 -3.33 -21.40
C GLN A 199 7.57 -3.17 -22.17
N ARG A 200 6.51 -2.78 -21.47
CA ARG A 200 5.15 -2.64 -22.03
C ARG A 200 4.68 -1.19 -22.06
N PRO A 201 3.83 -0.80 -23.03
CA PRO A 201 3.12 0.46 -22.94
C PRO A 201 2.25 0.53 -21.68
N TYR A 202 2.25 1.67 -21.00
CA TYR A 202 1.47 1.90 -19.78
C TYR A 202 0.66 3.19 -19.88
N ALA A 203 -0.40 3.28 -19.08
CA ALA A 203 -1.17 4.49 -18.84
C ALA A 203 -1.34 4.68 -17.33
N VAL A 204 -1.27 5.91 -16.85
CA VAL A 204 -1.33 6.20 -15.41
C VAL A 204 -2.28 7.35 -15.11
N THR A 205 -2.96 7.29 -13.97
CA THR A 205 -3.79 8.40 -13.47
C THR A 205 -3.86 8.42 -11.94
N ILE A 206 -4.35 9.54 -11.41
CA ILE A 206 -4.75 9.68 -10.00
C ILE A 206 -6.26 9.79 -9.95
N LEU A 207 -6.90 8.91 -9.18
CA LEU A 207 -8.30 9.09 -8.79
C LEU A 207 -8.40 9.71 -7.41
N GLN A 208 -9.52 10.37 -7.15
CA GLN A 208 -9.85 10.96 -5.86
C GLN A 208 -10.99 10.17 -5.21
N ASP A 209 -11.20 10.44 -3.91
CA ASP A 209 -12.29 9.89 -3.09
C ASP A 209 -12.44 8.35 -3.16
N PRO A 210 -11.44 7.54 -2.72
CA PRO A 210 -10.15 7.92 -2.11
C PRO A 210 -9.04 8.18 -3.14
N VAL A 211 -7.93 8.77 -2.67
CA VAL A 211 -6.72 8.99 -3.47
C VAL A 211 -6.18 7.64 -3.93
N ARG A 212 -6.04 7.44 -5.25
CA ARG A 212 -5.56 6.18 -5.82
C ARG A 212 -4.60 6.44 -6.97
N LEU A 213 -3.43 5.82 -6.92
CA LEU A 213 -2.59 5.61 -8.10
C LEU A 213 -3.16 4.43 -8.90
N VAL A 214 -3.50 4.66 -10.17
CA VAL A 214 -3.94 3.60 -11.08
C VAL A 214 -2.95 3.50 -12.23
N VAL A 215 -2.39 2.31 -12.43
CA VAL A 215 -1.46 1.99 -13.52
C VAL A 215 -2.08 0.88 -14.36
N ASP A 216 -2.35 1.18 -15.63
CA ASP A 216 -2.74 0.21 -16.63
C ASP A 216 -1.53 -0.19 -17.48
N ILE A 217 -1.38 -1.49 -17.73
CA ILE A 217 -0.25 -2.08 -18.44
C ILE A 217 -0.81 -2.90 -19.60
N GLN A 218 -0.43 -2.57 -20.82
CA GLN A 218 -0.97 -3.20 -22.03
C GLN A 218 -0.49 -4.66 -22.16
N THR A 219 -1.41 -5.59 -22.43
CA THR A 219 -1.11 -7.04 -22.54
C THR A 219 -0.97 -7.56 -23.97
N ASP A 220 -1.26 -6.73 -24.97
CA ASP A 220 -1.50 -7.14 -26.36
C ASP A 220 -0.48 -6.57 -27.36
#